data_AF-A0A4U1AK87-F1
#
_entry.id   AF-A0A4U1AK87-F1
#
_cell.length_a   1.000
_cell.length_b   1.000
_cell.length_c   1.000
_cell.angle_alpha   90.00
_cell.angle_beta   90.00
_cell.angle_gamma   90.00
#
_symmetry.space_group_name_H-M   'P 1'
#
loop_
_entity.id
_entity.type
_entity.pdbx_description
1 polymer ?
#
loop_
_entity_poly.entity_id
_entity_poly.type
_entity_poly.pdbx_seq_one_letter_code
_entity_poly.pdbx_strand_id
1 'polypeptide(L)'
;MKTTRLCIIAVFVMSIWAHAVQSQTLTQQEQNNVRELTREMSGLGVPEEQAQKMLSLMHQNKYQEQNIVRAQQTVLNAARENLPTEPVMNKAMEGLAKQVPQEQVVAAMEAVRNRYSYAYREARSVSGDKKINRSIAEAIVDSLAAGMAPREMDTIMARLRLQTRQQNRMQTDDLSLQTLLTVRSMMRLGARSTDTSDTVCQALQQRYTARNMEQLRSRFSREAQHTSARQLAHQYAGSIGKGAGTPGSKGSGGGGSNGGGSGGNGGGSGGSGGSGGGSGGGSGGGSGGGSGGSGGGGGGRG
;
A
#
# COMPACT_ATOMS: atom_id res chain seq x y z
N MET A 1 -20.09 22.38 71.66
CA MET A 1 -19.17 21.29 72.05
C MET A 1 -18.12 21.16 70.95
N LYS A 2 -16.85 21.34 71.32
CA LYS A 2 -15.64 21.25 70.47
C LYS A 2 -15.07 19.84 70.58
N THR A 3 -14.50 19.30 69.49
CA THR A 3 -13.15 18.68 69.39
C THR A 3 -12.94 18.08 67.97
N THR A 4 -12.08 18.62 67.09
CA THR A 4 -10.64 18.34 66.82
C THR A 4 -10.23 16.91 66.48
N ARG A 5 -9.55 16.74 65.32
CA ARG A 5 -8.38 15.84 64.96
C ARG A 5 -8.46 15.44 63.47
N LEU A 6 -7.41 15.27 62.66
CA LEU A 6 -5.96 15.53 62.72
C LEU A 6 -5.42 15.20 61.29
N CYS A 7 -4.50 16.01 60.76
CA CYS A 7 -3.84 15.84 59.46
C CYS A 7 -2.89 14.63 59.41
N ILE A 8 -2.82 13.93 58.26
CA ILE A 8 -1.61 13.24 57.79
C ILE A 8 -1.44 13.52 56.29
N ILE A 9 -0.42 14.33 55.98
CA ILE A 9 0.05 14.68 54.64
C ILE A 9 1.11 13.66 54.25
N ALA A 10 0.84 12.83 53.24
CA ALA A 10 1.82 11.92 52.65
C ALA A 10 2.47 12.61 51.44
N VAL A 11 3.68 13.13 51.63
CA VAL A 11 4.54 13.64 50.56
C VAL A 11 5.15 12.45 49.83
N PHE A 12 4.62 12.12 48.65
CA PHE A 12 5.16 11.10 47.77
C PHE A 12 6.16 11.76 46.82
N VAL A 13 7.45 11.57 47.10
CA VAL A 13 8.57 12.02 46.27
C VAL A 13 8.62 11.15 45.01
N MET A 14 8.11 11.67 43.88
CA MET A 14 8.33 11.06 42.57
C MET A 14 9.75 11.39 42.09
N SER A 15 10.66 10.42 42.22
CA SER A 15 11.97 10.44 41.56
C SER A 15 11.78 10.25 40.05
N ILE A 16 11.89 11.35 39.30
CA ILE A 16 11.97 11.36 37.84
C ILE A 16 13.34 10.79 37.47
N TRP A 17 13.40 9.51 37.09
CA TRP A 17 14.58 8.91 36.46
C TRP A 17 14.71 9.45 35.03
N ALA A 18 15.41 10.57 34.90
CA ALA A 18 15.95 11.04 33.64
C ALA A 18 16.97 9.99 33.13
N HIS A 19 16.50 9.03 32.33
CA HIS A 19 17.40 8.21 31.52
C HIS A 19 18.00 9.11 30.45
N ALA A 20 19.14 9.72 30.76
CA ALA A 20 20.06 10.23 29.76
C ALA A 20 20.34 9.07 28.80
N VAL A 21 19.81 9.15 27.58
CA VAL A 21 20.23 8.30 26.47
C VAL A 21 21.69 8.61 26.24
N GLN A 22 22.54 7.85 26.92
CA GLN A 22 23.98 7.91 26.77
C GLN A 22 24.27 7.31 25.40
N SER A 23 24.44 8.18 24.40
CA SER A 23 24.81 7.78 23.04
C SER A 23 26.14 7.03 23.11
N GLN A 24 26.06 5.70 23.12
CA GLN A 24 27.23 4.84 23.05
C GLN A 24 28.00 5.20 21.79
N THR A 25 29.18 5.78 21.99
CA THR A 25 30.11 6.13 20.92
C THR A 25 30.60 4.84 20.28
N LEU A 26 30.48 4.72 18.96
CA LEU A 26 31.01 3.59 18.18
C LEU A 26 32.50 3.41 18.44
N THR A 27 32.94 2.16 18.56
CA THR A 27 34.37 1.82 18.64
C THR A 27 35.12 2.24 17.37
N GLN A 28 36.44 2.42 17.45
CA GLN A 28 37.25 2.79 16.28
C GLN A 28 37.14 1.77 15.14
N GLN A 29 37.01 0.48 15.48
CA GLN A 29 36.82 -0.59 14.50
C GLN A 29 35.46 -0.49 13.81
N GLU A 30 34.38 -0.27 14.55
CA GLU A 30 33.03 -0.09 13.98
C GLU A 30 32.96 1.16 13.09
N GLN A 31 33.59 2.26 13.50
CA GLN A 31 33.65 3.48 12.67
C GLN A 31 34.37 3.24 11.34
N ASN A 32 35.45 2.46 11.35
CA ASN A 32 36.17 2.11 10.13
C ASN A 32 35.32 1.21 9.23
N ASN A 33 34.65 0.20 9.80
CA ASN A 33 33.72 -0.67 9.07
C ASN A 33 32.59 0.15 8.43
N VAL A 34 31.90 1.01 9.20
CA VAL A 34 30.84 1.89 8.69
C VAL A 34 31.34 2.73 7.52
N ARG A 35 32.53 3.33 7.60
CA ARG A 35 33.09 4.14 6.51
C ARG A 35 33.36 3.32 5.25
N GLU A 36 33.90 2.11 5.39
CA GLU A 36 34.17 1.22 4.26
C GLU A 36 32.87 0.81 3.56
N LEU A 37 31.89 0.29 4.31
CA LEU A 37 30.59 -0.13 3.78
C LEU A 37 29.83 1.04 3.14
N THR A 38 29.91 2.23 3.74
CA THR A 38 29.28 3.44 3.18
C THR A 38 29.90 3.84 1.84
N ARG A 39 31.24 3.77 1.72
CA ARG A 39 31.93 4.05 0.44
C ARG A 39 31.50 3.08 -0.65
N GLU A 40 31.36 1.79 -0.33
CA GLU A 40 30.86 0.80 -1.28
C GLU A 40 29.45 1.16 -1.77
N MET A 41 28.54 1.51 -0.86
CA MET A 41 27.18 1.92 -1.19
C MET A 41 27.15 3.21 -2.04
N SER A 42 27.97 4.19 -1.70
CA SER A 42 28.12 5.44 -2.46
C SER A 42 28.60 5.20 -3.89
N GLY A 43 29.51 4.24 -4.09
CA GLY A 43 29.98 3.82 -5.42
C GLY A 43 28.86 3.31 -6.35
N LEU A 44 27.70 2.93 -5.81
CA LEU A 44 26.50 2.53 -6.56
C LEU A 44 25.39 3.60 -6.57
N GLY A 45 25.71 4.83 -6.16
CA GLY A 45 24.78 5.96 -6.17
C GLY A 45 23.83 6.01 -4.97
N VAL A 46 24.11 5.29 -3.88
CA VAL A 46 23.36 5.42 -2.62
C VAL A 46 23.82 6.68 -1.88
N PRO A 47 22.90 7.53 -1.37
CA PRO A 47 23.29 8.72 -0.62
C PRO A 47 24.14 8.38 0.61
N GLU A 48 25.38 8.90 0.65
CA GLU A 48 26.40 8.58 1.67
C GLU A 48 25.89 8.84 3.09
N GLU A 49 25.28 10.01 3.33
CA GLU A 49 24.75 10.39 4.64
C GLU A 49 23.70 9.39 5.17
N GLN A 50 22.78 8.95 4.30
CA GLN A 50 21.72 8.02 4.69
C GLN A 50 22.29 6.61 4.96
N ALA A 51 23.22 6.16 4.12
CA ALA A 51 23.91 4.87 4.30
C ALA A 51 24.71 4.85 5.60
N GLN A 52 25.51 5.89 5.85
CA GLN A 52 26.30 6.03 7.08
C GLN A 52 25.41 6.06 8.32
N LYS A 53 24.31 6.82 8.28
CA LYS A 53 23.35 6.90 9.38
C LYS A 53 22.72 5.55 9.67
N MET A 54 22.25 4.83 8.65
CA MET A 54 21.67 3.49 8.81
C MET A 54 22.67 2.54 9.47
N LEU A 55 23.89 2.42 8.93
CA LEU A 55 24.91 1.50 9.44
C LEU A 55 25.37 1.85 10.86
N SER A 56 25.55 3.15 11.14
CA SER A 56 25.90 3.62 12.49
C SER A 56 24.84 3.24 13.52
N LEU A 57 23.55 3.40 13.17
CA LEU A 57 22.45 3.02 14.05
C LEU A 57 22.38 1.50 14.27
N MET A 58 22.70 0.68 13.27
CA MET A 58 22.72 -0.78 13.43
C MET A 58 23.81 -1.23 14.41
N HIS A 59 25.03 -0.66 14.33
CA HIS A 59 26.08 -0.94 15.32
C HIS A 59 25.72 -0.42 16.71
N GLN A 60 25.17 0.79 16.83
CA GLN A 60 24.73 1.34 18.12
C GLN A 60 23.65 0.47 18.79
N ASN A 61 22.77 -0.14 18.00
CA ASN A 61 21.76 -1.09 18.48
C ASN A 61 22.30 -2.53 18.61
N LYS A 62 23.61 -2.72 18.50
CA LYS A 62 24.30 -4.01 18.69
C LYS A 62 23.75 -5.12 17.79
N TYR A 63 23.41 -4.78 16.55
CA TYR A 63 23.03 -5.77 15.57
C TYR A 63 24.19 -6.74 15.35
N GLN A 64 23.88 -8.01 15.13
CA GLN A 64 24.87 -9.00 14.73
C GLN A 64 25.46 -8.63 13.37
N GLU A 65 26.77 -8.83 13.20
CA GLU A 65 27.49 -8.49 11.96
C GLU A 65 26.81 -9.09 10.72
N GLN A 66 26.33 -10.34 10.81
CA GLN A 66 25.61 -11.00 9.72
C GLN A 66 24.35 -10.22 9.28
N ASN A 67 23.62 -9.62 10.21
CA ASN A 67 22.42 -8.84 9.91
C ASN A 67 22.76 -7.46 9.35
N ILE A 68 23.89 -6.86 9.76
CA ILE A 68 24.39 -5.62 9.18
C ILE A 68 24.77 -5.83 7.70
N VAL A 69 25.56 -6.88 7.42
CA VAL A 69 25.95 -7.25 6.05
C VAL A 69 24.73 -7.57 5.19
N ARG A 70 23.74 -8.32 5.72
CA ARG A 70 22.52 -8.65 4.98
C ARG A 70 21.66 -7.41 4.67
N ALA A 71 21.56 -6.47 5.61
CA ALA A 71 20.88 -5.19 5.40
C ALA A 71 21.59 -4.34 4.33
N GLN A 72 22.91 -4.22 4.42
CA GLN A 72 23.74 -3.52 3.43
C GLN A 72 23.56 -4.15 2.04
N GLN A 73 23.67 -5.47 1.93
CA GLN A 73 23.50 -6.20 0.68
C GLN A 73 22.10 -5.99 0.08
N THR A 74 21.06 -5.88 0.90
CA THR A 74 19.70 -5.58 0.45
C THR A 74 19.62 -4.20 -0.23
N VAL A 75 20.30 -3.19 0.33
CA VAL A 75 20.37 -1.84 -0.27
C VAL A 75 21.24 -1.82 -1.53
N LEU A 76 22.41 -2.47 -1.52
CA LEU A 76 23.27 -2.61 -2.70
C LEU A 76 22.53 -3.30 -3.85
N ASN A 77 21.76 -4.34 -3.57
CA ASN A 77 20.94 -5.04 -4.57
C ASN A 77 19.84 -4.14 -5.15
N ALA A 78 19.22 -3.27 -4.34
CA ALA A 78 18.26 -2.29 -4.85
C ALA A 78 18.96 -1.26 -5.77
N ALA A 79 20.13 -0.76 -5.38
CA ALA A 79 20.92 0.18 -6.19
C ALA A 79 21.34 -0.42 -7.54
N ARG A 80 21.87 -1.65 -7.54
CA ARG A 80 22.28 -2.38 -8.76
C ARG A 80 21.14 -2.57 -9.75
N GLU A 81 19.92 -2.78 -9.26
CA GLU A 81 18.71 -2.91 -10.09
C GLU A 81 18.12 -1.57 -10.56
N ASN A 82 18.78 -0.45 -10.22
CA ASN A 82 18.30 0.92 -10.42
C ASN A 82 16.94 1.17 -9.75
N LEU A 83 16.74 0.60 -8.56
CA LEU A 83 15.55 0.81 -7.72
C LEU A 83 15.81 1.93 -6.71
N PRO A 84 14.76 2.61 -6.22
CA PRO A 84 14.87 3.52 -5.09
C PRO A 84 15.41 2.79 -3.85
N THR A 85 16.51 3.29 -3.29
CA THR A 85 17.15 2.72 -2.10
C THR A 85 16.61 3.32 -0.80
N GLU A 86 16.14 4.57 -0.86
CA GLU A 86 15.57 5.30 0.26
C GLU A 86 14.45 4.51 0.98
N PRO A 87 13.45 3.90 0.31
CA PRO A 87 12.41 3.13 1.00
C PRO A 87 12.95 1.93 1.79
N VAL A 88 14.01 1.28 1.29
CA VAL A 88 14.65 0.12 1.94
C VAL A 88 15.38 0.59 3.19
N MET A 89 16.17 1.67 3.09
CA MET A 89 16.88 2.25 4.24
C MET A 89 15.93 2.84 5.27
N ASN A 90 14.87 3.55 4.83
CA ASN A 90 13.84 4.07 5.72
C ASN A 90 13.17 2.95 6.51
N LYS A 91 12.97 1.77 5.92
CA LYS A 91 12.43 0.62 6.64
C LYS A 91 13.38 0.11 7.73
N ALA A 92 14.69 0.12 7.46
CA ALA A 92 15.71 -0.21 8.46
C ALA A 92 15.66 0.79 9.63
N MET A 93 15.70 2.09 9.32
CA MET A 93 15.67 3.16 10.32
C MET A 93 14.38 3.18 11.13
N GLU A 94 13.23 2.92 10.51
CA GLU A 94 11.94 2.77 11.20
C GLU A 94 11.96 1.60 12.19
N GLY A 95 12.50 0.45 11.78
CA GLY A 95 12.63 -0.74 12.64
C GLY A 95 13.56 -0.49 13.83
N LEU A 96 14.71 0.14 13.59
CA LEU A 96 15.67 0.55 14.62
C LEU A 96 15.04 1.52 15.63
N ALA A 97 14.33 2.54 15.14
CA ALA A 97 13.65 3.51 16.00
C ALA A 97 12.56 2.87 16.88
N LYS A 98 11.91 1.82 16.38
CA LYS A 98 10.88 1.05 17.09
C LYS A 98 11.44 -0.12 17.90
N GLN A 99 12.77 -0.30 17.94
CA GLN A 99 13.44 -1.41 18.62
C GLN A 99 12.90 -2.79 18.19
N VAL A 100 12.57 -2.92 16.91
CA VAL A 100 12.09 -4.18 16.33
C VAL A 100 13.26 -5.18 16.27
N PRO A 101 13.03 -6.48 16.54
CA PRO A 101 14.08 -7.50 16.43
C PRO A 101 14.81 -7.44 15.08
N GLN A 102 16.13 -7.52 15.11
CA GLN A 102 17.01 -7.31 13.96
C GLN A 102 16.61 -8.16 12.74
N GLU A 103 16.23 -9.43 12.94
CA GLU A 103 15.84 -10.34 11.87
C GLU A 103 14.56 -9.87 11.18
N GLN A 104 13.61 -9.32 11.95
CA GLN A 104 12.36 -8.77 11.41
C GLN A 104 12.61 -7.48 10.64
N VAL A 105 13.56 -6.64 11.08
CA VAL A 105 13.96 -5.44 10.35
C VAL A 105 14.56 -5.81 8.99
N VAL A 106 15.51 -6.75 8.96
CA VAL A 106 16.13 -7.20 7.71
C VAL A 106 15.09 -7.86 6.78
N ALA A 107 14.22 -8.73 7.31
CA ALA A 107 13.14 -9.32 6.51
C ALA A 107 12.18 -8.25 5.94
N ALA A 108 11.89 -7.19 6.70
CA ALA A 108 11.09 -6.08 6.23
C ALA A 108 11.79 -5.27 5.12
N MET A 109 13.11 -5.06 5.21
CA MET A 109 13.90 -4.42 4.15
C MET A 109 13.83 -5.24 2.86
N GLU A 110 14.01 -6.56 2.94
CA GLU A 110 13.90 -7.46 1.80
C GLU A 110 12.50 -7.44 1.18
N ALA A 111 11.45 -7.44 2.01
CA ALA A 111 10.07 -7.33 1.54
C ALA A 111 9.81 -6.01 0.80
N VAL A 112 10.35 -4.89 1.29
CA VAL A 112 10.27 -3.59 0.61
C VAL A 112 11.02 -3.65 -0.72
N ARG A 113 12.27 -4.12 -0.73
CA ARG A 113 13.08 -4.25 -1.94
C ARG A 113 12.40 -5.13 -2.99
N ASN A 114 11.85 -6.27 -2.59
CA ASN A 114 11.16 -7.20 -3.50
C ASN A 114 9.88 -6.58 -4.09
N ARG A 115 9.13 -5.81 -3.29
CA ARG A 115 7.96 -5.06 -3.77
C ARG A 115 8.33 -4.04 -4.84
N TYR A 116 9.41 -3.28 -4.64
CA TYR A 116 9.93 -2.33 -5.63
C TYR A 116 10.44 -3.03 -6.89
N SER A 117 11.19 -4.12 -6.74
CA SER A 117 11.71 -4.90 -7.88
C SER A 117 10.56 -5.44 -8.75
N TYR A 118 9.52 -6.02 -8.13
CA TYR A 118 8.29 -6.42 -8.82
C TYR A 118 7.65 -5.23 -9.55
N ALA A 119 7.38 -4.13 -8.84
CA ALA A 119 6.67 -2.99 -9.38
C ALA A 119 7.38 -2.33 -10.57
N TYR A 120 8.70 -2.16 -10.51
CA TYR A 120 9.49 -1.57 -11.60
C TYR A 120 9.57 -2.48 -12.82
N ARG A 121 9.63 -3.80 -12.63
CA ARG A 121 9.57 -4.76 -13.74
C ARG A 121 8.22 -4.67 -14.46
N GLU A 122 7.13 -4.67 -13.71
CA GLU A 122 5.79 -4.54 -14.28
C GLU A 122 5.61 -3.19 -14.98
N ALA A 123 6.07 -2.08 -14.39
CA ALA A 123 5.97 -0.76 -15.01
C ALA A 123 6.70 -0.67 -16.37
N ARG A 124 7.96 -1.14 -16.43
CA ARG A 124 8.76 -1.16 -17.67
C ARG A 124 8.14 -1.98 -18.80
N SER A 125 7.24 -2.90 -18.47
CA SER A 125 6.56 -3.73 -19.48
C SER A 125 5.38 -3.03 -20.17
N VAL A 126 4.90 -1.90 -19.63
CA VAL A 126 3.75 -1.15 -20.17
C VAL A 126 4.12 0.26 -20.61
N SER A 127 5.24 0.82 -20.14
CA SER A 127 5.73 2.12 -20.58
C SER A 127 7.24 2.09 -20.88
N GLY A 128 7.63 2.81 -21.93
CA GLY A 128 9.04 3.03 -22.26
C GLY A 128 9.59 4.36 -21.73
N ASP A 129 8.75 5.24 -21.16
CA ASP A 129 9.19 6.53 -20.61
C ASP A 129 9.65 6.35 -19.16
N LYS A 130 10.83 6.88 -18.82
CA LYS A 130 11.44 6.69 -17.49
C LYS A 130 10.63 7.37 -16.37
N LYS A 131 10.05 8.54 -16.62
CA LYS A 131 9.26 9.27 -15.61
C LYS A 131 7.92 8.57 -15.39
N ILE A 132 7.25 8.17 -16.46
CA ILE A 132 5.96 7.46 -16.38
C ILE A 132 6.15 6.09 -15.72
N ASN A 133 7.22 5.37 -16.06
CA ASN A 133 7.60 4.11 -15.41
C ASN A 133 7.71 4.25 -13.89
N ARG A 134 8.33 5.34 -13.41
CA ARG A 134 8.41 5.60 -11.97
C ARG A 134 7.03 5.80 -11.35
N SER A 135 6.18 6.62 -11.94
CA SER A 135 4.81 6.87 -11.43
C SER A 135 3.95 5.60 -11.42
N ILE A 136 4.06 4.77 -12.47
CA ILE A 136 3.37 3.48 -12.57
C ILE A 136 3.89 2.53 -11.49
N ALA A 137 5.22 2.41 -11.32
CA ALA A 137 5.82 1.56 -10.30
C ALA A 137 5.41 2.00 -8.88
N GLU A 138 5.43 3.29 -8.58
CA GLU A 138 4.98 3.84 -7.30
C GLU A 138 3.50 3.50 -7.03
N ALA A 139 2.65 3.56 -8.05
CA ALA A 139 1.25 3.15 -7.92
C ALA A 139 1.09 1.65 -7.61
N ILE A 140 1.91 0.79 -8.23
CA ILE A 140 1.93 -0.65 -7.94
C ILE A 140 2.42 -0.90 -6.51
N VAL A 141 3.53 -0.28 -6.10
CA VAL A 141 4.09 -0.41 -4.73
C VAL A 141 3.03 -0.04 -3.70
N ASP A 142 2.35 1.09 -3.88
CA ASP A 142 1.29 1.53 -2.96
C ASP A 142 0.10 0.56 -2.95
N SER A 143 -0.27 0.01 -4.10
CA SER A 143 -1.35 -0.98 -4.18
C SER A 143 -0.99 -2.25 -3.42
N LEU A 144 0.22 -2.78 -3.60
CA LEU A 144 0.72 -3.96 -2.89
C LEU A 144 0.85 -3.71 -1.39
N ALA A 145 1.30 -2.52 -0.99
CA ALA A 145 1.35 -2.12 0.41
C ALA A 145 -0.05 -2.01 1.04
N ALA A 146 -1.07 -1.66 0.25
CA ALA A 146 -2.47 -1.64 0.65
C ALA A 146 -3.18 -3.01 0.56
N GLY A 147 -2.42 -4.11 0.37
CA GLY A 147 -2.97 -5.47 0.39
C GLY A 147 -3.39 -6.02 -0.98
N MET A 148 -2.99 -5.39 -2.08
CA MET A 148 -3.18 -5.96 -3.41
C MET A 148 -2.35 -7.23 -3.55
N ALA A 149 -2.98 -8.33 -3.97
CA ALA A 149 -2.27 -9.57 -4.22
C ALA A 149 -1.50 -9.48 -5.56
N PRO A 150 -0.24 -9.95 -5.64
CA PRO A 150 0.53 -9.93 -6.89
C PRO A 150 -0.17 -10.62 -8.06
N ARG A 151 -0.84 -11.75 -7.83
CA ARG A 151 -1.60 -12.48 -8.86
C ARG A 151 -2.71 -11.64 -9.50
N GLU A 152 -3.40 -10.84 -8.69
CA GLU A 152 -4.45 -9.94 -9.19
C GLU A 152 -3.83 -8.80 -10.00
N MET A 153 -2.68 -8.28 -9.56
CA MET A 153 -1.95 -7.24 -10.30
C MET A 153 -1.45 -7.78 -11.64
N ASP A 154 -0.92 -9.00 -11.69
CA ASP A 154 -0.49 -9.67 -12.93
C ASP A 154 -1.66 -9.80 -13.92
N THR A 155 -2.88 -10.08 -13.43
CA THR A 155 -4.09 -10.16 -14.24
C THR A 155 -4.46 -8.82 -14.86
N ILE A 156 -4.43 -7.74 -14.07
CA ILE A 156 -4.64 -6.37 -14.55
C ILE A 156 -3.57 -5.99 -15.59
N MET A 157 -2.30 -6.25 -15.30
CA MET A 157 -1.18 -5.93 -16.19
C MET A 157 -1.26 -6.70 -17.51
N ALA A 158 -1.63 -7.97 -17.48
CA ALA A 158 -1.86 -8.76 -18.69
C ALA A 158 -2.99 -8.18 -19.54
N ARG A 159 -4.11 -7.78 -18.92
CA ARG A 159 -5.24 -7.17 -19.64
C ARG A 159 -4.88 -5.82 -20.24
N LEU A 160 -4.16 -5.00 -19.48
CA LEU A 160 -3.68 -3.69 -19.91
C LEU A 160 -2.76 -3.81 -21.13
N ARG A 161 -1.76 -4.71 -21.09
CA ARG A 161 -0.86 -4.98 -22.24
C ARG A 161 -1.63 -5.42 -23.48
N LEU A 162 -2.66 -6.26 -23.33
CA LEU A 162 -3.48 -6.68 -24.47
C LEU A 162 -4.22 -5.50 -25.11
N GLN A 163 -4.72 -4.57 -24.30
CA GLN A 163 -5.44 -3.38 -24.80
C GLN A 163 -4.51 -2.37 -25.48
N THR A 164 -3.29 -2.20 -24.96
CA THR A 164 -2.35 -1.17 -25.43
C THR A 164 -1.58 -1.55 -26.69
N ARG A 165 -1.55 -2.83 -27.08
CA ARG A 165 -0.87 -3.33 -28.30
C ARG A 165 -1.23 -2.58 -29.60
N GLN A 166 -2.44 -2.01 -29.68
CA GLN A 166 -2.95 -1.32 -30.86
C GLN A 166 -3.02 0.20 -30.68
N GLN A 167 -2.59 0.73 -29.54
CA GLN A 167 -2.65 2.16 -29.22
C GLN A 167 -1.31 2.84 -29.49
N ASN A 168 -1.34 4.15 -29.70
CA ASN A 168 -0.09 4.90 -29.78
C ASN A 168 0.56 4.99 -28.37
N ARG A 169 1.86 5.29 -28.35
CA ARG A 169 2.66 5.29 -27.12
C ARG A 169 2.13 6.23 -26.04
N MET A 170 1.73 7.45 -26.42
CA MET A 170 1.19 8.44 -25.50
C MET A 170 -0.12 7.98 -24.84
N GLN A 171 -1.04 7.44 -25.64
CA GLN A 171 -2.30 6.88 -25.15
C GLN A 171 -2.08 5.65 -24.25
N THR A 172 -1.08 4.83 -24.60
CA THR A 172 -0.68 3.67 -23.81
C THR A 172 -0.17 4.08 -22.43
N ASP A 173 0.70 5.09 -22.39
CA ASP A 173 1.28 5.63 -21.16
C ASP A 173 0.20 6.24 -20.25
N ASP A 174 -0.68 7.09 -20.80
CA ASP A 174 -1.78 7.71 -20.05
C ASP A 174 -2.79 6.67 -19.53
N LEU A 175 -3.18 5.71 -20.36
CA LEU A 175 -4.09 4.65 -19.96
C LEU A 175 -3.48 3.80 -18.84
N SER A 176 -2.20 3.43 -18.98
CA SER A 176 -1.50 2.60 -17.99
C SER A 176 -1.41 3.32 -16.65
N LEU A 177 -1.01 4.60 -16.66
CA LEU A 177 -0.92 5.40 -15.46
C LEU A 177 -2.28 5.56 -14.77
N GLN A 178 -3.32 5.97 -15.51
CA GLN A 178 -4.66 6.15 -14.90
C GLN A 178 -5.22 4.83 -14.40
N THR A 179 -4.99 3.71 -15.11
CA THR A 179 -5.41 2.38 -14.67
C THR A 179 -4.83 2.03 -13.31
N LEU A 180 -3.51 2.17 -13.13
CA LEU A 180 -2.88 1.80 -11.86
C LEU A 180 -3.12 2.81 -10.73
N LEU A 181 -3.35 4.08 -11.05
CA LEU A 181 -3.83 5.05 -10.06
C LEU A 181 -5.26 4.72 -9.59
N THR A 182 -6.11 4.18 -10.46
CA THR A 182 -7.43 3.67 -10.07
C THR A 182 -7.29 2.48 -9.12
N VAL A 183 -6.47 1.47 -9.47
CA VAL A 183 -6.18 0.32 -8.59
C VAL A 183 -5.69 0.79 -7.23
N ARG A 184 -4.68 1.66 -7.20
CA ARG A 184 -4.12 2.24 -5.98
C ARG A 184 -5.18 2.89 -5.11
N SER A 185 -6.06 3.68 -5.70
CA SER A 185 -7.11 4.40 -4.97
C SER A 185 -8.12 3.43 -4.36
N MET A 186 -8.58 2.44 -5.14
CA MET A 186 -9.51 1.41 -4.65
C MET A 186 -8.91 0.62 -3.48
N MET A 187 -7.66 0.18 -3.61
CA MET A 187 -6.97 -0.58 -2.57
C MET A 187 -6.74 0.24 -1.29
N ARG A 188 -6.31 1.50 -1.41
CA ARG A 188 -6.11 2.38 -0.24
C ARG A 188 -7.40 2.72 0.49
N LEU A 189 -8.54 2.68 -0.20
CA LEU A 189 -9.87 2.86 0.40
C LEU A 189 -10.44 1.56 1.00
N GLY A 190 -9.70 0.44 0.93
CA GLY A 190 -10.11 -0.83 1.53
C GLY A 190 -10.95 -1.73 0.62
N ALA A 191 -10.94 -1.50 -0.69
CA ALA A 191 -11.48 -2.50 -1.62
C ALA A 191 -10.65 -3.79 -1.56
N ARG A 192 -11.28 -4.94 -1.80
CA ARG A 192 -10.56 -6.21 -1.89
C ARG A 192 -9.79 -6.28 -3.20
N SER A 193 -8.66 -6.99 -3.18
CA SER A 193 -7.83 -7.20 -4.37
C SER A 193 -8.61 -7.82 -5.52
N THR A 194 -9.42 -8.85 -5.26
CA THR A 194 -10.25 -9.52 -6.28
C THR A 194 -11.32 -8.59 -6.87
N ASP A 195 -12.07 -7.88 -6.03
CA ASP A 195 -13.12 -6.96 -6.49
C ASP A 195 -12.52 -5.79 -7.29
N THR A 196 -11.31 -5.34 -6.91
CA THR A 196 -10.55 -4.30 -7.63
C THR A 196 -10.07 -4.80 -8.98
N SER A 197 -9.51 -6.02 -9.02
CA SER A 197 -9.07 -6.72 -10.24
C SER A 197 -10.23 -6.86 -11.23
N ASP A 198 -11.37 -7.41 -10.78
CA ASP A 198 -12.55 -7.60 -11.61
C ASP A 198 -13.05 -6.26 -12.17
N THR A 199 -13.19 -5.23 -11.34
CA THR A 199 -13.65 -3.91 -11.77
C THR A 199 -12.76 -3.33 -12.86
N VAL A 200 -11.44 -3.36 -12.67
CA VAL A 200 -10.48 -2.78 -13.61
C VAL A 200 -10.38 -3.63 -14.88
N CYS A 201 -10.35 -4.95 -14.78
CA CYS A 201 -10.33 -5.83 -15.94
C CYS A 201 -11.60 -5.70 -16.80
N GLN A 202 -12.78 -5.56 -16.17
CA GLN A 202 -14.02 -5.26 -16.89
C GLN A 202 -13.98 -3.90 -17.56
N ALA A 203 -13.47 -2.86 -16.89
CA ALA A 203 -13.31 -1.54 -17.49
C ALA A 203 -12.40 -1.57 -18.73
N LEU A 204 -11.26 -2.27 -18.65
CA LEU A 204 -10.35 -2.48 -19.79
C LEU A 204 -11.02 -3.31 -20.90
N GLN A 205 -11.82 -4.32 -20.55
CA GLN A 205 -12.61 -5.10 -21.52
C GLN A 205 -13.62 -4.25 -22.27
N GLN A 206 -14.26 -3.31 -21.58
CA GLN A 206 -15.16 -2.30 -22.17
C GLN A 206 -14.41 -1.12 -22.79
N ARG A 207 -13.11 -1.27 -23.09
CA ARG A 207 -12.26 -0.29 -23.78
C ARG A 207 -12.23 1.08 -23.11
N TYR A 208 -12.23 1.12 -21.78
CA TYR A 208 -12.09 2.38 -21.06
C TYR A 208 -10.80 3.11 -21.48
N THR A 209 -10.93 4.40 -21.75
CA THR A 209 -9.81 5.30 -22.02
C THR A 209 -9.18 5.79 -20.71
N ALA A 210 -8.02 6.45 -20.78
CA ALA A 210 -7.39 7.09 -19.62
C ALA A 210 -8.36 8.01 -18.86
N ARG A 211 -9.15 8.82 -19.59
CA ARG A 211 -10.18 9.70 -19.02
C ARG A 211 -11.30 8.92 -18.32
N ASN A 212 -11.73 7.78 -18.88
CA ASN A 212 -12.74 6.94 -18.24
C ASN A 212 -12.21 6.31 -16.95
N MET A 213 -10.94 5.89 -16.93
CA MET A 213 -10.29 5.35 -15.72
C MET A 213 -10.15 6.41 -14.63
N GLU A 214 -9.79 7.64 -15.00
CA GLU A 214 -9.75 8.78 -14.06
C GLU A 214 -11.13 9.10 -13.48
N GLN A 215 -12.18 9.09 -14.31
CA GLN A 215 -13.56 9.29 -13.86
C GLN A 215 -14.01 8.18 -12.92
N LEU A 216 -13.69 6.93 -13.26
CA LEU A 216 -13.96 5.76 -12.42
C LEU A 216 -13.32 5.92 -11.05
N ARG A 217 -12.02 6.25 -11.01
CA ARG A 217 -11.29 6.55 -9.76
C ARG A 217 -11.96 7.65 -8.96
N SER A 218 -12.27 8.78 -9.60
CA SER A 218 -12.82 9.95 -8.91
C SER A 218 -14.20 9.69 -8.32
N ARG A 219 -15.04 8.92 -9.02
CA ARG A 219 -16.36 8.50 -8.51
C ARG A 219 -16.24 7.50 -7.38
N PHE A 220 -15.40 6.48 -7.56
CA PHE A 220 -15.14 5.50 -6.53
C PHE A 220 -14.70 6.17 -5.23
N SER A 221 -13.72 7.08 -5.29
CA SER A 221 -13.21 7.79 -4.12
C SER A 221 -14.26 8.65 -3.41
N ARG A 222 -15.18 9.25 -4.16
CA ARG A 222 -16.28 10.06 -3.59
C ARG A 222 -17.36 9.18 -2.96
N GLU A 223 -17.79 8.12 -3.63
CA GLU A 223 -18.85 7.23 -3.14
C GLU A 223 -18.37 6.37 -1.96
N ALA A 224 -17.09 6.01 -1.91
CA ALA A 224 -16.47 5.30 -0.79
C ALA A 224 -16.45 6.11 0.53
N GLN A 225 -16.74 7.42 0.49
CA GLN A 225 -16.92 8.23 1.71
C GLN A 225 -18.23 7.94 2.44
N HIS A 226 -19.23 7.40 1.73
CA HIS A 226 -20.57 7.17 2.26
C HIS A 226 -20.97 5.70 2.23
N THR A 227 -20.25 4.87 1.46
CA THR A 227 -20.52 3.44 1.28
C THR A 227 -19.23 2.65 1.48
N SER A 228 -19.30 1.39 1.92
CA SER A 228 -18.10 0.58 2.04
C SER A 228 -17.42 0.38 0.67
N ALA A 229 -16.11 0.63 0.60
CA ALA A 229 -15.33 0.48 -0.63
C ALA A 229 -15.41 -0.93 -1.21
N ARG A 230 -15.54 -1.95 -0.35
CA ARG A 230 -15.74 -3.36 -0.76
C ARG A 230 -17.05 -3.58 -1.50
N GLN A 231 -18.18 -3.11 -0.95
CA GLN A 231 -19.48 -3.23 -1.62
C GLN A 231 -19.48 -2.44 -2.92
N LEU A 232 -18.89 -1.24 -2.91
CA LEU A 232 -18.82 -0.38 -4.08
C LEU A 232 -18.02 -1.02 -5.22
N ALA A 233 -16.85 -1.60 -4.94
CA ALA A 233 -16.03 -2.28 -5.94
C ALA A 233 -16.79 -3.47 -6.55
N HIS A 234 -17.46 -4.26 -5.71
CA HIS A 234 -18.27 -5.38 -6.19
C HIS A 234 -19.42 -4.92 -7.11
N GLN A 235 -20.11 -3.83 -6.76
CA GLN A 235 -21.17 -3.23 -7.60
C GLN A 235 -20.63 -2.70 -8.93
N TYR A 236 -19.44 -2.09 -8.93
CA TYR A 236 -18.81 -1.60 -10.15
C TYR A 236 -18.39 -2.74 -11.07
N ALA A 237 -17.79 -3.81 -10.55
CA ALA A 237 -17.48 -5.01 -11.32
C ALA A 237 -18.73 -5.58 -12.02
N GLY A 238 -19.85 -5.66 -11.29
CA GLY A 238 -21.12 -6.15 -11.84
C GLY A 238 -21.76 -5.21 -12.87
N SER A 239 -21.72 -3.90 -12.67
CA SER A 239 -22.35 -2.93 -13.58
C SER A 239 -21.56 -2.72 -14.88
N ILE A 240 -20.24 -2.60 -14.79
CA ILE A 240 -19.36 -2.47 -15.96
C ILE A 240 -19.41 -3.74 -16.82
N GLY A 241 -19.43 -4.93 -16.18
CA GLY A 241 -19.51 -6.20 -16.89
C GLY A 241 -20.80 -6.37 -17.72
N LYS A 242 -21.91 -5.79 -17.29
CA LYS A 242 -23.19 -5.79 -18.02
C LYS A 242 -23.25 -4.77 -19.16
N GLY A 243 -22.19 -4.01 -19.40
CA GLY A 243 -22.19 -2.94 -20.39
C GLY A 243 -23.07 -1.76 -20.00
N ALA A 244 -23.47 -1.64 -18.73
CA ALA A 244 -24.08 -0.42 -18.21
C ALA A 244 -22.99 0.64 -18.23
N GLY A 245 -22.91 1.38 -19.34
CA GLY A 245 -21.90 2.41 -19.54
C GLY A 245 -21.84 3.36 -18.35
N THR A 246 -20.66 3.93 -18.11
CA THR A 246 -20.34 4.89 -17.05
C THR A 246 -21.58 5.72 -16.63
N PRO A 247 -22.22 5.45 -15.46
CA PRO A 247 -23.49 6.08 -15.10
C PRO A 247 -23.26 7.57 -14.86
N GLY A 248 -23.48 8.40 -15.87
CA GLY A 248 -23.11 9.81 -15.88
C GLY A 248 -22.46 10.30 -17.19
N SER A 249 -22.23 9.42 -18.16
CA SER A 249 -22.30 9.85 -19.57
C SER A 249 -23.78 9.99 -19.93
N LYS A 250 -24.40 11.09 -19.47
CA LYS A 250 -25.67 11.55 -20.04
C LYS A 250 -25.35 11.98 -21.47
N GLY A 251 -25.39 11.02 -22.39
CA GLY A 251 -25.65 11.35 -23.78
C GLY A 251 -27.02 12.02 -23.82
N SER A 252 -27.03 13.28 -24.23
CA SER A 252 -28.24 13.97 -24.68
C SER A 252 -28.77 13.22 -25.91
N GLY A 253 -29.63 12.23 -25.69
CA GLY A 253 -30.32 11.46 -26.71
C GLY A 253 -31.75 11.23 -26.24
N GLY A 254 -32.70 11.79 -26.99
CA GLY A 254 -34.11 11.87 -26.61
C GLY A 254 -34.90 10.57 -26.70
N GLY A 255 -36.18 10.70 -26.30
CA GLY A 255 -37.21 9.66 -26.24
C GLY A 255 -37.68 9.51 -24.80
N GLY A 256 -38.76 10.17 -24.36
CA GLY A 256 -40.12 9.61 -24.43
C GLY A 256 -40.23 8.49 -23.38
N SER A 257 -41.05 8.55 -22.33
CA SER A 257 -42.44 8.97 -22.27
C SER A 257 -42.90 9.03 -20.81
N ASN A 258 -43.80 9.98 -20.52
CA ASN A 258 -44.73 9.88 -19.40
C ASN A 258 -45.66 8.68 -19.64
N GLY A 259 -45.93 7.89 -18.61
CA GLY A 259 -46.95 6.85 -18.66
C GLY A 259 -47.04 6.09 -17.34
N GLY A 260 -48.04 6.43 -16.54
CA GLY A 260 -48.36 5.73 -15.30
C GLY A 260 -48.83 4.29 -15.53
N GLY A 261 -48.87 3.52 -14.46
CA GLY A 261 -49.34 2.13 -14.51
C GLY A 261 -49.30 1.48 -13.13
N SER A 262 -50.43 1.56 -12.45
CA SER A 262 -50.78 0.86 -11.22
C SER A 262 -50.78 -0.67 -11.40
N GLY A 263 -50.54 -1.40 -10.30
CA GLY A 263 -51.20 -2.67 -10.01
C GLY A 263 -50.59 -3.93 -10.62
N GLY A 264 -50.29 -4.91 -9.78
CA GLY A 264 -49.94 -6.26 -10.23
C GLY A 264 -49.49 -7.18 -9.11
N ASN A 265 -50.46 -7.66 -8.31
CA ASN A 265 -50.27 -8.88 -7.53
C ASN A 265 -49.98 -10.04 -8.50
N GLY A 266 -48.95 -10.83 -8.23
CA GLY A 266 -48.63 -12.03 -9.00
C GLY A 266 -47.76 -12.97 -8.19
N GLY A 267 -48.40 -13.88 -7.47
CA GLY A 267 -47.75 -15.02 -6.83
C GLY A 267 -47.12 -15.93 -7.88
N GLY A 268 -45.95 -16.45 -7.56
CA GLY A 268 -45.21 -17.42 -8.38
C GLY A 268 -44.42 -18.34 -7.47
N SER A 269 -45.06 -19.42 -7.07
CA SER A 269 -44.45 -20.59 -6.45
C SER A 269 -43.69 -21.40 -7.50
N GLY A 270 -42.53 -21.96 -7.15
CA GLY A 270 -41.96 -23.12 -7.82
C GLY A 270 -40.48 -23.01 -8.17
N GLY A 271 -39.69 -24.00 -7.74
CA GLY A 271 -38.38 -24.26 -8.33
C GLY A 271 -37.32 -24.81 -7.38
N SER A 272 -37.48 -26.09 -7.02
CA SER A 272 -36.51 -26.92 -6.30
C SER A 272 -35.25 -27.21 -7.13
N GLY A 273 -34.13 -27.46 -6.44
CA GLY A 273 -33.12 -28.43 -6.89
C GLY A 273 -31.74 -27.88 -7.25
N GLY A 274 -30.72 -28.32 -6.52
CA GLY A 274 -29.32 -28.08 -6.92
C GLY A 274 -28.29 -28.32 -5.82
N SER A 275 -28.24 -29.53 -5.28
CA SER A 275 -27.15 -30.01 -4.42
C SER A 275 -25.84 -30.10 -5.21
N GLY A 276 -24.75 -29.54 -4.69
CA GLY A 276 -23.41 -29.69 -5.26
C GLY A 276 -22.34 -29.43 -4.21
N GLY A 277 -21.93 -30.50 -3.53
CA GLY A 277 -20.85 -30.49 -2.54
C GLY A 277 -19.48 -30.28 -3.16
N GLY A 278 -18.54 -29.79 -2.35
CA GLY A 278 -17.15 -29.61 -2.72
C GLY A 278 -16.32 -29.19 -1.52
N SER A 279 -15.97 -30.17 -0.69
CA SER A 279 -15.05 -30.08 0.43
C SER A 279 -13.65 -29.73 -0.08
N GLY A 280 -13.00 -28.73 0.53
CA GLY A 280 -11.61 -28.40 0.28
C GLY A 280 -11.03 -27.66 1.48
N GLY A 281 -10.49 -28.43 2.43
CA GLY A 281 -9.79 -27.91 3.59
C GLY A 281 -8.48 -27.22 3.21
N GLY A 282 -8.15 -26.18 3.97
CA GLY A 282 -6.90 -25.43 3.81
C GLY A 282 -6.64 -24.60 5.06
N SER A 283 -6.05 -25.23 6.05
CA SER A 283 -5.51 -24.65 7.27
C SER A 283 -4.46 -23.58 6.94
N GLY A 284 -4.53 -22.41 7.56
CA GLY A 284 -3.51 -21.38 7.42
C GLY A 284 -3.74 -20.25 8.41
N GLY A 285 -3.20 -20.40 9.61
CA GLY A 285 -3.24 -19.40 10.66
C GLY A 285 -2.46 -18.13 10.31
N GLY A 286 -2.80 -17.04 11.00
CA GLY A 286 -2.14 -15.75 10.84
C GLY A 286 -2.82 -14.67 11.65
N SER A 287 -2.65 -14.73 12.97
CA SER A 287 -3.00 -13.68 13.93
C SER A 287 -2.17 -12.41 13.67
N GLY A 288 -2.79 -11.24 13.72
CA GLY A 288 -2.03 -9.98 13.89
C GLY A 288 -2.70 -8.73 13.32
N GLY A 289 -3.11 -7.83 14.19
CA GLY A 289 -3.51 -6.46 13.87
C GLY A 289 -4.71 -6.06 14.73
N GLY A 290 -4.59 -5.27 15.78
CA GLY A 290 -3.67 -4.16 16.00
C GLY A 290 -4.55 -2.99 16.40
N SER A 291 -4.70 -2.76 17.69
CA SER A 291 -5.50 -1.71 18.31
C SER A 291 -4.96 -0.33 17.91
N GLY A 292 -5.76 0.42 17.16
CA GLY A 292 -5.55 1.84 16.91
C GLY A 292 -6.24 2.69 17.98
N GLY A 293 -5.63 3.84 18.29
CA GLY A 293 -6.35 4.98 18.86
C GLY A 293 -5.75 5.55 20.13
N SER A 294 -4.87 6.54 19.99
CA SER A 294 -4.67 7.62 20.98
C SER A 294 -4.06 8.82 20.26
N GLY A 295 -4.92 9.76 19.88
CA GLY A 295 -4.55 11.05 19.32
C GLY A 295 -5.10 12.17 20.20
N GLY A 296 -4.24 13.16 20.45
CA GLY A 296 -4.62 14.56 20.59
C GLY A 296 -4.94 15.08 21.99
N GLY A 297 -4.09 15.98 22.50
CA GLY A 297 -4.41 16.78 23.68
C GLY A 297 -3.30 17.72 24.16
N GLY A 298 -2.59 18.39 23.25
CA GLY A 298 -1.61 19.44 23.61
C GLY A 298 -2.23 20.82 23.51
N GLY A 299 -2.84 21.30 24.60
CA GLY A 299 -3.28 22.68 24.75
C GLY A 299 -2.18 23.49 25.45
N GLY A 300 -1.53 24.37 24.69
CA GLY A 300 -0.63 25.39 25.24
C GLY A 300 -1.41 26.64 25.67
N ARG A 301 -1.29 27.00 26.95
CA ARG A 301 -1.44 28.38 27.45
C ARG A 301 -0.50 28.54 28.64
N GLY A 302 0.43 29.47 28.50
CA GLY A 302 1.46 29.86 29.46
C GLY A 302 2.42 30.80 28.76
#